data_AF-A0AAV4EBG0-F1
#
_entry.id   AF-A0AAV4EBG0-F1
#
_cell.length_a   1.000
_cell.length_b   1.000
_cell.length_c   1.000
_cell.angle_alpha   90.00
_cell.angle_beta   90.00
_cell.angle_gamma   90.00
#
_symmetry.space_group_name_H-M   'P 1'
#
loop_
_entity.id
_entity.type
_entity.pdbx_description
1 polymer ?
#
loop_
_entity_poly.entity_id
_entity_poly.type
_entity_poly.pdbx_seq_one_letter_code
_entity_poly.pdbx_strand_id
1 'polypeptide(L)'
;MASSRQMAFEDHPSEDMNSRVHLARSRSGSPWSPSRVVILVVVTSALALTLGLLLGRFAISRGDDDDDENDGEGVFLSGAPARLMEPEDPGIAQKIMDGIDPARIEENLRVLSEKPHIAGRQRDFDLVKFVKDRFVSSGLQVQTTPYDILLSYPNDDVPNTVRILDGNGNVVYDGEADESDLSNNPGVVRPFHGYSPAGLVEAQLVFAGYGRVEDFDWLRSQKIDVTGHIVIVKYGKMFRGDKVSRTDV
;
A
#
# COMPACT_ATOMS: atom_id res chain seq x y z
N MET A 1 -39.05 10.23 75.09
CA MET A 1 -38.96 9.05 75.97
C MET A 1 -38.34 7.94 75.14
N ALA A 2 -37.04 7.70 75.28
CA ALA A 2 -36.45 6.71 76.21
C ALA A 2 -36.85 5.27 75.79
N SER A 3 -35.99 4.27 75.65
CA SER A 3 -34.56 4.12 75.91
C SER A 3 -34.18 2.70 75.47
N SER A 4 -33.11 2.58 74.69
CA SER A 4 -31.94 1.69 74.87
C SER A 4 -32.10 0.20 75.22
N ARG A 5 -31.34 -0.65 74.51
CA ARG A 5 -30.03 -1.20 74.96
C ARG A 5 -29.46 -2.17 73.90
N GLN A 6 -28.30 -1.85 73.32
CA GLN A 6 -26.92 -2.30 73.67
C GLN A 6 -26.57 -3.64 72.98
N MET A 7 -25.37 -3.90 72.45
CA MET A 7 -24.01 -3.45 72.81
C MET A 7 -23.07 -3.73 71.59
N ALA A 8 -22.24 -2.76 71.16
CA ALA A 8 -20.78 -2.64 71.42
C ALA A 8 -19.91 -3.24 70.28
N PHE A 9 -19.21 -2.40 69.48
CA PHE A 9 -17.88 -1.75 69.67
C PHE A 9 -16.75 -2.65 69.11
N GLU A 10 -16.16 -2.29 67.95
CA GLU A 10 -14.84 -1.60 67.79
C GLU A 10 -13.66 -2.57 68.06
N ASP A 11 -12.52 -2.59 67.37
CA ASP A 11 -11.81 -1.66 66.48
C ASP A 11 -10.73 -2.46 65.69
N HIS A 12 -10.20 -1.90 64.59
CA HIS A 12 -8.96 -2.36 63.92
C HIS A 12 -7.72 -2.07 64.81
N PRO A 13 -6.57 -2.79 64.73
CA PRO A 13 -5.52 -2.41 63.76
C PRO A 13 -4.44 -3.47 63.38
N SER A 14 -3.70 -3.11 62.32
CA SER A 14 -2.27 -3.33 61.96
C SER A 14 -1.37 -4.42 62.56
N GLU A 15 -0.54 -4.94 61.64
CA GLU A 15 0.88 -5.31 61.78
C GLU A 15 1.31 -6.59 62.53
N ASP A 16 1.89 -7.46 61.69
CA ASP A 16 3.18 -8.14 61.84
C ASP A 16 3.35 -9.23 62.92
N MET A 17 4.15 -10.21 62.49
CA MET A 17 5.09 -10.98 63.30
C MET A 17 4.77 -12.48 63.46
N ASN A 18 5.47 -13.23 62.60
CA ASN A 18 6.21 -14.44 62.95
C ASN A 18 5.47 -15.61 63.62
N SER A 19 4.97 -16.52 62.78
CA SER A 19 4.95 -17.95 63.08
C SER A 19 5.83 -18.72 62.09
N ARG A 20 7.14 -18.59 62.33
CA ARG A 20 8.16 -19.66 62.36
C ARG A 20 7.78 -20.95 61.62
N VAL A 21 8.07 -21.00 60.32
CA VAL A 21 8.42 -22.26 59.65
C VAL A 21 9.93 -22.29 59.51
N HIS A 22 10.57 -23.03 60.42
CA HIS A 22 11.97 -23.38 60.33
C HIS A 22 12.17 -24.34 59.14
N LEU A 23 12.43 -23.79 57.95
CA LEU A 23 13.04 -24.53 56.86
C LEU A 23 14.50 -24.12 56.78
N ALA A 24 15.34 -24.99 57.34
CA ALA A 24 16.77 -24.97 57.17
C ALA A 24 17.10 -25.01 55.67
N ARG A 25 17.28 -23.83 55.06
CA ARG A 25 17.94 -23.71 53.77
C ARG A 25 19.40 -24.10 53.97
N SER A 26 19.68 -25.37 53.66
CA SER A 26 21.01 -25.86 53.33
C SER A 26 21.63 -24.90 52.32
N ARG A 27 22.49 -24.01 52.82
CA ARG A 27 23.45 -23.30 51.99
C ARG A 27 24.50 -24.33 51.59
N SER A 28 24.20 -25.11 50.55
CA SER A 28 25.25 -25.64 49.71
C SER A 28 25.90 -24.44 49.03
N GLY A 29 26.86 -23.82 49.72
CA GLY A 29 27.69 -22.78 49.14
C GLY A 29 28.31 -23.35 47.88
N SER A 30 28.04 -22.72 46.74
CA SER A 30 28.82 -22.97 45.54
C SER A 30 30.30 -22.88 45.95
N PRO A 31 31.13 -23.89 45.71
CA PRO A 31 32.52 -23.95 46.20
C PRO A 31 33.45 -22.92 45.52
N TRP A 32 32.88 -21.91 44.86
CA TRP A 32 33.57 -20.98 43.98
C TRP A 32 33.46 -19.56 44.55
N SER A 33 34.60 -18.92 44.79
CA SER A 33 34.64 -17.51 45.21
C SER A 33 34.03 -16.60 44.14
N PRO A 34 33.46 -15.43 44.49
CA PRO A 34 32.80 -14.52 43.54
C PRO A 34 33.69 -14.16 42.34
N SER A 35 35.00 -13.98 42.56
CA SER A 35 35.99 -13.75 41.51
C SER A 35 36.11 -14.93 40.54
N ARG A 36 35.99 -16.18 41.03
CA ARG A 36 36.01 -17.37 40.17
C ARG A 36 34.75 -17.49 39.32
N VAL A 37 33.60 -17.08 39.85
CA VAL A 37 32.34 -17.03 39.08
C VAL A 37 32.41 -15.99 37.96
N VAL A 38 32.92 -14.79 38.26
CA VAL A 38 33.13 -13.74 37.24
C VAL A 38 34.12 -14.21 36.17
N ILE A 39 35.24 -14.82 36.57
CA ILE A 39 36.21 -15.39 35.62
C ILE A 39 35.55 -16.48 34.76
N LEU A 40 34.74 -17.37 35.35
CA LEU A 40 34.02 -18.40 34.61
C LEU A 40 33.07 -17.80 33.58
N VAL A 41 32.30 -16.77 33.96
CA VAL A 41 31.37 -16.09 33.06
C VAL A 41 32.10 -15.37 31.93
N VAL A 42 33.22 -14.71 32.21
CA VAL A 42 34.04 -14.05 31.19
C VAL A 42 34.65 -15.07 30.24
N VAL A 43 35.18 -16.19 30.76
CA VAL A 43 35.77 -17.27 29.97
C VAL A 43 34.72 -17.98 29.12
N THR A 44 33.52 -18.27 29.66
CA THR A 44 32.44 -18.88 28.88
C THR A 44 31.88 -17.93 27.83
N SER A 45 31.78 -16.64 28.13
CA SER A 45 31.35 -15.63 27.16
C SER A 45 32.37 -15.46 26.03
N ALA A 46 33.67 -15.45 26.36
CA ALA A 46 34.74 -15.40 25.38
C ALA A 46 34.77 -16.68 24.52
N LEU A 47 34.60 -17.86 25.12
CA LEU A 47 34.48 -19.13 24.39
C LEU A 47 33.24 -19.18 23.50
N ALA A 48 32.10 -18.65 23.95
CA ALA A 48 30.89 -18.57 23.14
C ALA A 48 31.05 -17.60 21.97
N LEU A 49 31.72 -16.47 22.18
CA LEU A 49 32.05 -15.50 21.12
C LEU A 49 33.04 -16.07 20.11
N THR A 50 34.09 -16.76 20.54
CA THR A 50 35.06 -17.38 19.63
C THR A 50 34.44 -18.56 18.89
N LEU A 51 33.61 -19.37 19.53
CA LEU A 51 32.87 -20.44 18.87
C LEU A 51 31.83 -19.85 17.90
N GLY A 52 31.14 -18.76 18.25
CA GLY A 52 30.24 -18.04 17.37
C GLY A 52 30.94 -17.43 16.15
N LEU A 53 32.14 -16.88 16.32
CA LEU A 53 32.98 -16.37 15.22
C LEU A 53 33.56 -17.50 14.37
N LEU A 54 33.93 -18.63 14.97
CA LEU A 54 34.40 -19.81 14.23
C LEU A 54 33.26 -20.49 13.46
N LEU A 55 32.07 -20.60 14.05
CA LEU A 55 30.87 -21.05 13.35
C LEU A 55 30.47 -20.06 12.25
N GLY A 56 30.48 -18.75 12.51
CA GLY A 56 30.24 -17.75 11.47
C GLY A 56 31.27 -17.80 10.33
N ARG A 57 32.54 -18.11 10.65
CA ARG A 57 33.63 -18.18 9.66
C ARG A 57 33.68 -19.51 8.88
N PHE A 58 33.27 -20.62 9.48
CA PHE A 58 33.44 -21.96 8.90
C PHE A 58 32.13 -22.69 8.57
N ALA A 59 30.99 -22.33 9.19
CA ALA A 59 29.68 -22.86 8.81
C ALA A 59 29.06 -22.14 7.60
N ILE A 60 29.61 -20.98 7.20
CA ILE A 60 29.29 -20.28 5.93
C ILE A 60 30.27 -20.70 4.81
N SER A 61 31.07 -21.75 5.02
CA SER A 61 31.97 -22.27 3.97
C SER A 61 32.12 -23.78 4.04
N ARG A 62 31.02 -24.49 3.73
CA ARG A 62 30.92 -25.48 2.63
C ARG A 62 29.73 -26.43 2.81
N GLY A 63 28.83 -26.42 1.81
CA GLY A 63 27.79 -27.41 1.52
C GLY A 63 26.41 -27.00 2.02
N ASP A 64 25.46 -26.53 1.21
CA ASP A 64 25.28 -26.64 -0.23
C ASP A 64 25.48 -25.29 -0.95
N ASP A 65 26.11 -25.37 -2.12
CA ASP A 65 26.21 -24.31 -3.11
C ASP A 65 24.81 -24.13 -3.74
N ASP A 66 23.95 -23.33 -3.10
CA ASP A 66 22.94 -22.56 -3.83
C ASP A 66 23.58 -21.20 -4.08
N ASP A 67 24.05 -21.03 -5.30
CA ASP A 67 24.69 -19.83 -5.82
C ASP A 67 23.75 -18.62 -5.61
N ASP A 68 23.96 -17.83 -4.55
CA ASP A 68 23.69 -16.39 -4.57
C ASP A 68 24.78 -15.72 -5.44
N GLU A 69 24.95 -16.22 -6.67
CA GLU A 69 25.27 -15.32 -7.76
C GLU A 69 24.15 -14.29 -7.76
N ASN A 70 24.53 -13.02 -7.89
CA ASN A 70 23.62 -11.97 -8.26
C ASN A 70 23.17 -12.28 -9.69
N ASP A 71 22.29 -13.27 -9.81
CA ASP A 71 21.53 -13.59 -10.99
C ASP A 71 20.69 -12.35 -11.19
N GLY A 72 21.17 -11.48 -12.06
CA GLY A 72 20.33 -10.45 -12.63
C GLY A 72 19.10 -11.17 -13.15
N GLU A 73 18.00 -11.13 -12.40
CA GLU A 73 16.66 -11.43 -12.89
C GLU A 73 16.28 -10.31 -13.88
N GLY A 74 17.05 -10.24 -14.95
CA GLY A 74 16.57 -9.75 -16.22
C GLY A 74 15.46 -10.68 -16.65
N VAL A 75 14.39 -10.08 -17.14
CA VAL A 75 13.26 -10.78 -17.75
C VAL A 75 13.82 -11.76 -18.78
N PHE A 76 13.75 -13.07 -18.50
CA PHE A 76 14.20 -14.11 -19.41
C PHE A 76 13.21 -14.18 -20.58
N LEU A 77 13.43 -13.37 -21.61
CA LEU A 77 12.65 -13.40 -22.83
C LEU A 77 13.00 -14.68 -23.59
N SER A 78 12.17 -15.72 -23.46
CA SER A 78 12.33 -16.96 -24.21
C SER A 78 12.41 -16.65 -25.71
N GLY A 79 13.56 -16.92 -26.34
CA GLY A 79 13.83 -16.62 -27.75
C GLY A 79 14.64 -15.34 -28.02
N ALA A 80 15.08 -14.62 -26.98
CA ALA A 80 16.05 -13.54 -27.14
C ALA A 80 17.40 -14.09 -27.62
N PRO A 81 18.02 -13.49 -28.66
CA PRO A 81 19.34 -13.92 -29.13
C PRO A 81 20.39 -13.76 -28.03
N ALA A 82 21.30 -14.73 -27.89
CA ALA A 82 22.32 -14.80 -26.83
C ALA A 82 23.18 -13.53 -26.67
N ARG A 83 23.32 -12.72 -27.73
CA ARG A 83 23.97 -11.41 -27.70
C ARG A 83 23.33 -10.39 -26.73
N LEU A 84 22.07 -10.60 -26.36
CA LEU A 84 21.35 -9.76 -25.39
C LEU A 84 21.59 -10.23 -23.94
N MET A 85 22.27 -11.37 -23.76
CA MET A 85 22.65 -11.96 -22.48
C MET A 85 24.15 -11.78 -22.21
N GLU A 86 24.86 -10.96 -23.00
CA GLU A 86 26.25 -10.62 -22.71
C GLU A 86 26.34 -9.78 -21.43
N PRO A 87 27.37 -10.01 -20.59
CA PRO A 87 27.58 -9.21 -19.39
C PRO A 87 27.68 -7.73 -19.76
N GLU A 88 27.03 -6.90 -18.93
CA GLU A 88 27.02 -5.45 -19.06
C GLU A 88 28.44 -4.90 -19.24
N ASP A 89 28.66 -4.10 -20.29
CA ASP A 89 29.87 -3.27 -20.38
C ASP A 89 29.72 -2.10 -19.41
N PRO A 90 30.46 -2.06 -18.28
CA PRO A 90 30.28 -1.02 -17.27
C PRO A 90 30.58 0.38 -17.82
N GLY A 91 31.40 0.48 -18.87
CA GLY A 91 31.69 1.75 -19.54
C GLY A 91 30.52 2.27 -20.36
N ILE A 92 29.69 1.40 -20.94
CA ILE A 92 28.45 1.80 -21.63
C ILE A 92 27.38 2.20 -20.62
N ALA A 93 27.24 1.43 -19.53
CA ALA A 93 26.32 1.73 -18.45
C ALA A 93 26.59 3.12 -17.85
N GLN A 94 27.86 3.41 -17.53
CA GLN A 94 28.25 4.71 -17.01
C GLN A 94 27.94 5.84 -18.01
N LYS A 95 28.21 5.64 -19.31
CA LYS A 95 27.88 6.63 -20.35
C LYS A 95 26.37 6.89 -20.45
N ILE A 96 25.54 5.85 -20.28
CA ILE A 96 24.08 6.01 -20.26
C ILE A 96 23.68 6.85 -19.06
N MET A 97 24.18 6.51 -17.87
CA MET A 97 23.88 7.24 -16.63
C MET A 97 24.34 8.71 -16.71
N ASP A 98 25.54 8.96 -17.22
CA ASP A 98 26.08 10.31 -17.43
C ASP A 98 25.28 11.10 -18.49
N GLY A 99 24.62 10.40 -19.40
CA GLY A 99 23.76 11.00 -20.44
C GLY A 99 22.37 11.40 -19.97
N ILE A 100 21.95 10.98 -18.76
CA ILE A 100 20.66 11.35 -18.18
C ILE A 100 20.77 12.76 -17.57
N ASP A 101 20.04 13.69 -18.17
CA ASP A 101 20.03 15.10 -17.78
C ASP A 101 18.69 15.48 -17.12
N PRO A 102 18.67 15.81 -15.81
CA PRO A 102 17.47 16.25 -15.11
C PRO A 102 16.77 17.45 -15.74
N ALA A 103 17.50 18.39 -16.34
CA ALA A 103 16.92 19.56 -16.99
C ALA A 103 16.11 19.16 -18.23
N ARG A 104 16.55 18.15 -18.98
CA ARG A 104 15.80 17.59 -20.11
C ARG A 104 14.56 16.83 -19.65
N ILE A 105 14.63 16.14 -18.50
CA ILE A 105 13.46 15.48 -17.91
C ILE A 105 12.40 16.53 -17.54
N GLU A 106 12.81 17.63 -16.89
CA GLU A 106 11.92 18.73 -16.54
C GLU A 106 11.29 19.38 -17.78
N GLU A 107 12.09 19.66 -18.82
CA GLU A 107 11.61 20.23 -20.08
C GLU A 107 10.56 19.32 -20.75
N ASN A 108 10.85 18.01 -20.84
CA ASN A 108 9.90 17.04 -21.37
C ASN A 108 8.61 17.02 -20.55
N LEU A 109 8.70 16.97 -19.22
CA LEU A 109 7.54 16.95 -18.33
C LEU A 109 6.68 18.20 -18.50
N ARG A 110 7.30 19.37 -18.66
CA ARG A 110 6.60 20.64 -18.88
C ARG A 110 5.75 20.61 -20.14
N VAL A 111 6.26 20.06 -21.25
CA VAL A 111 5.51 19.93 -22.51
C VAL A 111 4.41 18.87 -22.40
N LEU A 112 4.76 17.71 -21.83
CA LEU A 112 3.85 16.56 -21.71
C LEU A 112 2.65 16.88 -20.81
N SER A 113 2.84 17.67 -19.75
CA SER A 113 1.79 18.01 -18.77
C SER A 113 1.11 19.36 -19.00
N GLU A 114 1.47 20.10 -20.06
CA GLU A 114 0.97 21.46 -20.32
C GLU A 114 -0.55 21.54 -20.49
N LYS A 115 -1.17 20.50 -21.08
CA LYS A 115 -2.60 20.45 -21.42
C LYS A 115 -3.15 19.04 -21.22
N PRO A 116 -4.46 18.89 -20.91
CA PRO A 116 -5.11 17.59 -20.85
C PRO A 116 -4.92 16.80 -22.15
N HIS A 117 -4.57 15.52 -22.02
CA HIS A 117 -4.24 14.64 -23.13
C HIS A 117 -4.89 13.25 -22.98
N ILE A 118 -6.18 13.24 -22.65
CA ILE A 118 -6.95 11.98 -22.56
C ILE A 118 -6.90 11.24 -23.91
N ALA A 119 -6.77 9.92 -23.83
CA ALA A 119 -6.65 9.04 -24.99
C ALA A 119 -7.67 9.39 -26.07
N GLY A 120 -7.25 9.41 -27.34
CA GLY A 120 -8.13 9.61 -28.49
C GLY A 120 -8.61 11.04 -28.74
N ARG A 121 -8.17 12.04 -27.95
CA ARG A 121 -8.43 13.47 -28.22
C ARG A 121 -7.23 14.13 -28.92
N GLN A 122 -7.44 15.31 -29.52
CA GLN A 122 -6.43 15.96 -30.37
C GLN A 122 -5.05 16.10 -29.70
N ARG A 123 -5.00 16.50 -28.42
CA ARG A 123 -3.71 16.66 -27.71
C ARG A 123 -2.93 15.35 -27.57
N ASP A 124 -3.60 14.21 -27.44
CA ASP A 124 -2.95 12.90 -27.41
C ASP A 124 -2.18 12.65 -28.72
N PHE A 125 -2.81 12.92 -29.88
CA PHE A 125 -2.15 12.84 -31.19
C PHE A 125 -1.00 13.84 -31.36
N ASP A 126 -1.14 15.05 -30.82
CA ASP A 126 -0.05 16.04 -30.84
C ASP A 126 1.17 15.53 -30.05
N LEU A 127 0.94 14.87 -28.91
CA LEU A 127 2.00 14.28 -28.09
C LEU A 127 2.64 13.04 -28.75
N VAL A 128 1.87 12.23 -29.49
CA VAL A 128 2.43 11.16 -30.33
C VAL A 128 3.44 11.71 -31.33
N LYS A 129 3.12 12.84 -31.98
CA LYS A 129 4.05 13.52 -32.89
C LYS A 129 5.28 14.04 -32.14
N PHE A 130 5.10 14.71 -31.00
CA PHE A 130 6.20 15.21 -30.18
C PHE A 130 7.19 14.11 -29.80
N VAL A 131 6.70 12.98 -29.27
CA VAL A 131 7.55 11.84 -28.88
C VAL A 131 8.24 11.23 -30.10
N LYS A 132 7.53 11.07 -31.22
CA LYS A 132 8.11 10.58 -32.47
C LYS A 132 9.27 11.45 -32.93
N ASP A 133 9.07 12.77 -32.98
CA ASP A 133 10.09 13.72 -33.42
C ASP A 133 11.32 13.67 -32.49
N ARG A 134 11.11 13.55 -31.18
CA ARG A 134 12.20 13.38 -30.20
C ARG A 134 13.01 12.12 -30.47
N PHE A 135 12.35 10.98 -30.68
CA PHE A 135 13.03 9.71 -30.96
C PHE A 135 13.78 9.72 -32.30
N VAL A 136 13.18 10.28 -33.36
CA VAL A 136 13.86 10.44 -34.66
C VAL A 136 15.09 11.34 -34.51
N SER A 137 14.98 12.46 -33.78
CA SER A 137 16.11 13.37 -33.56
C SER A 137 17.26 12.73 -32.77
N SER A 138 16.96 11.72 -31.95
CA SER A 138 17.94 10.92 -31.22
C SER A 138 18.55 9.78 -32.05
N GLY A 139 18.21 9.67 -33.34
CA GLY A 139 18.76 8.66 -34.25
C GLY A 139 18.01 7.32 -34.26
N LEU A 140 16.82 7.24 -33.65
CA LEU A 140 16.00 6.03 -33.66
C LEU A 140 15.14 5.92 -34.92
N GLN A 141 14.89 4.69 -35.35
CA GLN A 141 13.86 4.39 -36.35
C GLN A 141 12.51 4.24 -35.63
N VAL A 142 11.51 5.01 -36.05
CA VAL A 142 10.24 5.12 -35.32
C VAL A 142 9.07 4.87 -36.25
N GLN A 143 8.13 4.03 -35.79
CA GLN A 143 6.85 3.78 -36.45
C GLN A 143 5.70 4.13 -35.50
N THR A 144 4.64 4.71 -36.05
CA THR A 144 3.37 4.94 -35.33
C THR A 144 2.34 3.96 -35.86
N THR A 145 1.64 3.26 -34.96
CA THR A 145 0.65 2.23 -35.31
C THR A 145 -0.69 2.57 -34.67
N PRO A 146 -1.69 3.05 -35.44
CA PRO A 146 -3.00 3.38 -34.91
C PRO A 146 -3.87 2.12 -34.73
N TYR A 147 -4.78 2.18 -33.76
CA TYR A 147 -5.82 1.17 -33.53
C TYR A 147 -7.16 1.85 -33.28
N ASP A 148 -8.21 1.28 -33.85
CA ASP A 148 -9.58 1.66 -33.54
C ASP A 148 -10.06 0.83 -32.36
N ILE A 149 -10.22 1.47 -31.19
CA ILE A 149 -10.62 0.83 -29.95
C ILE A 149 -11.87 1.49 -29.36
N LEU A 150 -12.66 0.71 -28.62
CA LEU A 150 -13.80 1.26 -27.89
C LEU A 150 -13.30 2.09 -26.71
N LEU A 151 -13.61 3.38 -26.71
CA LEU A 151 -13.38 4.30 -25.59
C LEU A 151 -14.72 4.77 -25.01
N SER A 152 -14.68 5.35 -23.83
CA SER A 152 -15.84 5.89 -23.12
C SER A 152 -15.51 7.29 -22.60
N TYR A 153 -16.45 8.23 -22.77
CA TYR A 153 -16.35 9.61 -22.30
C TYR A 153 -17.70 10.02 -21.69
N PRO A 154 -17.72 10.97 -20.74
CA PRO A 154 -18.96 11.57 -20.28
C PRO A 154 -19.61 12.37 -21.41
N ASN A 155 -20.91 12.62 -21.27
CA ASN A 155 -21.62 13.53 -22.16
C ASN A 155 -21.25 14.97 -21.77
N ASP A 156 -20.84 15.79 -22.74
CA ASP A 156 -20.42 17.19 -22.53
C ASP A 156 -21.61 18.14 -22.27
N ASP A 157 -22.81 17.80 -22.73
CA ASP A 157 -24.04 18.57 -22.52
C ASP A 157 -24.80 18.16 -21.24
N VAL A 158 -24.69 16.89 -20.85
CA VAL A 158 -25.39 16.31 -19.70
C VAL A 158 -24.37 15.81 -18.67
N PRO A 159 -24.03 16.63 -17.64
CA PRO A 159 -23.08 16.23 -16.62
C PRO A 159 -23.60 15.09 -15.74
N ASN A 160 -22.68 14.24 -15.29
CA ASN A 160 -22.95 13.28 -14.22
C ASN A 160 -23.09 14.05 -12.90
N THR A 161 -24.07 13.70 -12.07
CA THR A 161 -24.25 14.28 -10.73
C THR A 161 -24.66 13.18 -9.74
N VAL A 162 -24.33 13.41 -8.47
CA VAL A 162 -24.83 12.65 -7.33
C VAL A 162 -25.59 13.60 -6.43
N ARG A 163 -26.84 13.26 -6.11
CA ARG A 163 -27.73 14.09 -5.28
C ARG A 163 -28.19 13.34 -4.04
N ILE A 164 -28.39 14.07 -2.95
CA ILE A 164 -29.08 13.57 -1.76
C ILE A 164 -30.45 14.24 -1.72
N LEU A 165 -31.48 13.42 -1.57
CA LEU A 165 -32.86 13.86 -1.46
C LEU A 165 -33.36 13.73 0.00
N ASP A 166 -34.22 14.64 0.43
CA ASP A 166 -34.98 14.48 1.67
C ASP A 166 -36.17 13.52 1.50
N GLY A 167 -36.91 13.26 2.58
CA GLY A 167 -38.09 12.39 2.56
C GLY A 167 -39.27 12.91 1.72
N ASN A 168 -39.21 14.15 1.24
CA ASN A 168 -40.19 14.77 0.34
C ASN A 168 -39.69 14.83 -1.11
N GLY A 169 -38.50 14.31 -1.41
CA GLY A 169 -37.88 14.34 -2.73
C GLY A 169 -37.18 15.65 -3.07
N ASN A 170 -36.97 16.56 -2.12
CA ASN A 170 -36.24 17.80 -2.36
C ASN A 170 -34.73 17.55 -2.32
N VAL A 171 -33.99 18.18 -3.22
CA VAL A 171 -32.52 18.12 -3.23
C VAL A 171 -31.97 18.87 -2.01
N VAL A 172 -31.29 18.15 -1.12
CA VAL A 172 -30.58 18.71 0.05
C VAL A 172 -29.07 18.79 -0.16
N TYR A 173 -28.56 18.06 -1.16
CA TYR A 173 -27.18 18.15 -1.62
C TYR A 173 -27.15 17.86 -3.12
N ASP A 174 -26.47 18.72 -3.88
CA ASP A 174 -26.15 18.52 -5.29
C ASP A 174 -24.63 18.48 -5.40
N GLY A 175 -24.09 17.33 -5.82
CA GLY A 175 -22.66 17.15 -6.00
C GLY A 175 -22.15 17.98 -7.17
N GLU A 176 -20.98 18.58 -7.00
CA GLU A 176 -20.31 19.30 -8.09
C GLU A 176 -20.01 18.35 -9.24
N ALA A 177 -20.35 18.76 -10.46
CA ALA A 177 -20.08 18.01 -11.68
C ALA A 177 -18.61 18.11 -12.13
N ASP A 178 -17.86 19.06 -11.57
CA ASP A 178 -16.56 19.51 -12.01
C ASP A 178 -15.61 19.75 -10.82
N GLU A 179 -14.30 19.63 -11.03
CA GLU A 179 -13.31 20.12 -10.06
C GLU A 179 -13.17 21.64 -10.13
N SER A 180 -13.39 22.31 -8.99
CA SER A 180 -13.54 23.78 -8.85
C SER A 180 -12.44 24.63 -9.48
N ASP A 181 -11.22 24.11 -9.58
CA ASP A 181 -10.03 24.89 -9.96
C ASP A 181 -9.47 24.53 -11.35
N LEU A 182 -9.97 23.46 -11.96
CA LEU A 182 -9.44 22.91 -13.22
C LEU A 182 -10.44 22.89 -14.36
N SER A 183 -11.74 23.03 -14.08
CA SER A 183 -12.82 23.01 -15.07
C SER A 183 -12.75 24.13 -16.11
N ASN A 184 -12.10 25.25 -15.77
CA ASN A 184 -11.87 26.36 -16.68
C ASN A 184 -10.73 26.11 -17.69
N ASN A 185 -9.99 25.01 -17.57
CA ASN A 185 -8.94 24.65 -18.53
C ASN A 185 -9.55 23.87 -19.71
N PRO A 186 -9.50 24.40 -20.95
CA PRO A 186 -10.07 23.73 -22.11
C PRO A 186 -9.52 22.31 -22.28
N GLY A 187 -10.43 21.34 -22.44
CA GLY A 187 -10.08 19.94 -22.66
C GLY A 187 -9.99 19.08 -21.39
N VAL A 188 -10.20 19.63 -20.20
CA VAL A 188 -10.42 18.83 -18.99
C VAL A 188 -11.76 18.10 -19.14
N VAL A 189 -11.74 16.79 -18.92
CA VAL A 189 -12.96 15.97 -18.90
C VAL A 189 -13.50 15.90 -17.49
N ARG A 190 -14.83 15.94 -17.36
CA ARG A 190 -15.49 15.81 -16.06
C ARG A 190 -15.22 14.46 -15.40
N PRO A 191 -15.21 14.37 -14.06
CA PRO A 191 -15.08 13.10 -13.35
C PRO A 191 -16.09 12.06 -13.81
N PHE A 192 -15.60 10.86 -14.14
CA PHE A 192 -16.43 9.73 -14.53
C PHE A 192 -15.71 8.41 -14.34
N HIS A 193 -16.47 7.32 -14.33
CA HIS A 193 -15.94 5.97 -14.45
C HIS A 193 -16.06 5.48 -15.89
N GLY A 194 -14.93 5.32 -16.57
CA GLY A 194 -14.91 4.79 -17.94
C GLY A 194 -15.64 3.44 -18.03
N TYR A 195 -16.46 3.30 -19.07
CA TYR A 195 -17.30 2.13 -19.37
C TYR A 195 -18.49 1.91 -18.41
N SER A 196 -18.76 2.81 -17.47
CA SER A 196 -19.97 2.76 -16.66
C SER A 196 -21.23 2.93 -17.55
N PRO A 197 -22.30 2.14 -17.33
CA PRO A 197 -23.55 2.32 -18.06
C PRO A 197 -24.20 3.65 -17.70
N ALA A 198 -24.82 4.30 -18.70
CA ALA A 198 -25.63 5.49 -18.45
C ALA A 198 -26.95 5.10 -17.78
N GLY A 199 -27.36 5.87 -16.77
CA GLY A 199 -28.63 5.65 -16.08
C GLY A 199 -28.87 6.65 -14.96
N LEU A 200 -30.14 6.76 -14.55
CA LEU A 200 -30.56 7.48 -13.34
C LEU A 200 -31.10 6.45 -12.35
N VAL A 201 -30.52 6.39 -11.16
CA VAL A 201 -30.92 5.47 -10.09
C VAL A 201 -31.09 6.27 -8.81
N GLU A 202 -32.19 6.01 -8.10
CA GLU A 202 -32.49 6.55 -6.78
C GLU A 202 -32.69 5.39 -5.82
N ALA A 203 -31.88 5.32 -4.76
CA ALA A 203 -32.03 4.33 -3.71
C ALA A 203 -31.38 4.80 -2.40
N GLN A 204 -31.60 4.04 -1.33
CA GLN A 204 -30.95 4.26 -0.05
C GLN A 204 -29.45 3.99 -0.15
N LEU A 205 -28.66 4.70 0.67
CA LEU A 205 -27.20 4.65 0.64
C LEU A 205 -26.64 3.71 1.71
N VAL A 206 -25.69 2.85 1.34
CA VAL A 206 -24.91 2.03 2.28
C VAL A 206 -23.42 2.28 2.08
N PHE A 207 -22.71 2.53 3.17
CA PHE A 207 -21.25 2.65 3.15
C PHE A 207 -20.59 1.27 3.36
N ALA A 208 -19.75 0.84 2.42
CA ALA A 208 -19.08 -0.47 2.44
C ALA A 208 -17.55 -0.38 2.47
N GLY A 209 -16.99 0.54 3.27
CA GLY A 209 -15.54 0.57 3.50
C GLY A 209 -14.73 0.80 2.22
N TYR A 210 -13.87 -0.17 1.85
CA TYR A 210 -13.12 -0.17 0.59
C TYR A 210 -13.77 -1.09 -0.48
N GLY A 211 -14.98 -1.62 -0.26
CA GLY A 211 -15.64 -2.53 -1.18
C GLY A 211 -14.98 -3.89 -1.29
N ARG A 212 -14.25 -4.33 -0.25
CA ARG A 212 -13.65 -5.67 -0.21
C ARG A 212 -14.66 -6.72 0.21
N VAL A 213 -14.33 -7.97 -0.11
CA VAL A 213 -15.13 -9.13 0.32
C VAL A 213 -15.37 -9.09 1.83
N GLU A 214 -14.33 -8.77 2.60
CA GLU A 214 -14.44 -8.68 4.07
C GLU A 214 -15.33 -7.52 4.53
N ASP A 215 -15.38 -6.42 3.75
CA ASP A 215 -16.23 -5.28 4.08
C ASP A 215 -17.72 -5.65 3.90
N PHE A 216 -18.05 -6.44 2.86
CA PHE A 216 -19.40 -6.97 2.65
C PHE A 216 -19.74 -8.14 3.59
N ASP A 217 -18.79 -9.02 3.92
CA ASP A 217 -18.97 -10.04 4.95
C ASP A 217 -19.30 -9.41 6.30
N TRP A 218 -18.62 -8.31 6.63
CA TRP A 218 -18.90 -7.55 7.85
C TRP A 218 -20.32 -6.97 7.83
N LEU A 219 -20.74 -6.32 6.74
CA LEU A 219 -22.12 -5.83 6.59
C LEU A 219 -23.15 -6.96 6.78
N ARG A 220 -22.92 -8.12 6.15
CA ARG A 220 -23.77 -9.31 6.31
C ARG A 220 -23.80 -9.80 7.76
N SER A 221 -22.67 -9.80 8.47
CA SER A 221 -22.60 -10.15 9.90
C SER A 221 -23.42 -9.20 10.78
N GLN A 222 -23.56 -7.94 10.36
CA GLN A 222 -24.39 -6.92 11.00
C GLN A 222 -25.85 -6.95 10.54
N LYS A 223 -26.23 -7.94 9.71
CA LYS A 223 -27.58 -8.08 9.12
C LYS A 223 -27.99 -6.89 8.26
N ILE A 224 -27.02 -6.26 7.60
CA ILE A 224 -27.26 -5.20 6.62
C ILE A 224 -27.30 -5.85 5.23
N ASP A 225 -28.47 -5.80 4.59
CA ASP A 225 -28.67 -6.20 3.19
C ASP A 225 -28.49 -4.98 2.28
N VAL A 226 -27.63 -5.12 1.28
CA VAL A 226 -27.31 -4.05 0.32
C VAL A 226 -28.06 -4.19 -1.00
N THR A 227 -28.87 -5.24 -1.15
CA THR A 227 -29.67 -5.47 -2.36
C THR A 227 -30.58 -4.27 -2.61
N GLY A 228 -30.53 -3.71 -3.82
CA GLY A 228 -31.32 -2.53 -4.18
C GLY A 228 -30.88 -1.20 -3.55
N HIS A 229 -29.70 -1.15 -2.94
CA HIS A 229 -29.12 0.08 -2.38
C HIS A 229 -28.02 0.64 -3.28
N ILE A 230 -27.77 1.94 -3.21
CA ILE A 230 -26.55 2.56 -3.74
C ILE A 230 -25.44 2.34 -2.71
N VAL A 231 -24.39 1.62 -3.11
CA VAL A 231 -23.24 1.35 -2.24
C VAL A 231 -22.13 2.37 -2.50
N ILE A 232 -21.71 3.10 -1.47
CA ILE A 232 -20.56 4.00 -1.52
C ILE A 232 -19.34 3.35 -0.88
N VAL A 233 -18.20 3.45 -1.57
CA VAL A 233 -16.93 2.84 -1.18
C VAL A 233 -15.77 3.81 -1.34
N LYS A 234 -14.69 3.57 -0.60
CA LYS A 234 -13.42 4.30 -0.74
C LYS A 234 -12.55 3.70 -1.83
N TYR A 235 -11.83 4.57 -2.53
CA TYR A 235 -10.73 4.18 -3.40
C TYR A 235 -9.58 3.53 -2.61
N GLY A 236 -8.81 2.67 -3.27
CA GLY A 236 -7.65 1.98 -2.71
C GLY A 236 -7.93 0.51 -2.32
N LYS A 237 -6.90 -0.16 -1.79
CA LYS A 237 -6.85 -1.58 -1.36
C LYS A 237 -7.07 -2.65 -2.45
N MET A 238 -7.76 -2.32 -3.54
CA MET A 238 -7.96 -3.19 -4.70
C MET A 238 -8.20 -2.36 -5.96
N PHE A 239 -8.20 -3.02 -7.12
CA PHE A 239 -8.57 -2.40 -8.37
C PHE A 239 -10.02 -1.93 -8.34
N ARG A 240 -10.29 -0.76 -8.96
CA ARG A 240 -11.61 -0.12 -8.91
C ARG A 240 -12.70 -0.94 -9.61
N GLY A 241 -12.36 -1.67 -10.67
CA GLY A 241 -13.30 -2.53 -11.38
C GLY A 241 -13.80 -3.69 -10.52
N ASP A 242 -12.94 -4.22 -9.65
CA ASP A 242 -13.28 -5.34 -8.75
C ASP A 242 -14.26 -4.93 -7.63
N LYS A 243 -14.44 -3.62 -7.41
CA LYS A 243 -15.44 -3.09 -6.48
C LYS A 243 -16.83 -3.14 -7.10
N VAL A 244 -16.92 -2.90 -8.41
CA VAL A 244 -18.18 -2.86 -9.17
C VAL A 244 -18.65 -4.27 -9.52
N SER A 245 -17.75 -5.14 -9.97
CA SER A 245 -18.12 -6.52 -10.35
C SER A 245 -18.70 -7.35 -9.20
N ARG A 246 -18.44 -6.95 -7.96
CA ARG A 246 -18.92 -7.62 -6.75
C ARG A 246 -20.24 -7.07 -6.22
N THR A 247 -20.67 -5.90 -6.67
CA THR A 247 -21.96 -5.30 -6.26
C THR A 247 -23.12 -5.74 -7.15
N ASP A 248 -22.86 -6.44 -8.25
CA ASP A 248 -23.88 -6.98 -9.16
C ASP A 248 -24.48 -8.33 -8.68
N VAL A 249 -24.39 -8.64 -7.38
CA VAL A 249 -24.88 -9.91 -6.78
C VAL A 249 -25.93 -9.64 -5.71
#